data_AF-R6CHU7-F1
#
_entry.id   AF-R6CHU7-F1
#
_cell.length_a   1.000
_cell.length_b   1.000
_cell.length_c   1.000
_cell.angle_alpha   90.00
_cell.angle_beta   90.00
_cell.angle_gamma   90.00
#
_symmetry.space_group_name_H-M   'P 1'
#
loop_
_entity.id
_entity.type
_entity.pdbx_description
1 polymer ?
#
loop_
_entity_poly.entity_id
_entity_poly.type
_entity_poly.pdbx_seq_one_letter_code
_entity_poly.pdbx_strand_id
1 'polypeptide(L)'
;MTDVLKNYGFWLSVITVLAAVIALFQSHKQVKISNRQALLDRRINKFLLFKDLLANYSNSITLLEESILSQDVEFPFIYLTNCSSLEMIANVMKNPLSHEEKNFFLTKCEELEKSAIEVELIFKSSVSKYMAEFIIVYKKLLQAMHRQQIALNGLKDNNFDQKSCMSLDIFQEKVHDWAEKNKLYETADTLKKLYQLINDREVEKKIRKEISLI
;
A
#
# COMPACT_ATOMS: atom_id res chain seq x y z
N MET A 1 -21.97 32.13 -61.76
CA MET A 1 -21.21 31.11 -60.98
C MET A 1 -19.80 31.58 -60.60
N THR A 2 -19.28 32.65 -61.22
CA THR A 2 -17.92 33.18 -61.03
C THR A 2 -17.75 34.18 -59.87
N ASP A 3 -18.83 34.75 -59.31
CA ASP A 3 -18.73 35.76 -58.24
C ASP A 3 -18.57 35.20 -56.82
N VAL A 4 -19.01 33.95 -56.58
CA VAL A 4 -18.88 33.31 -55.24
C VAL A 4 -17.41 33.00 -54.93
N LEU A 5 -16.63 32.65 -55.95
CA LEU A 5 -15.21 32.33 -55.81
C LEU A 5 -14.32 33.56 -55.54
N LYS A 6 -14.82 34.79 -55.77
CA LYS A 6 -14.10 36.05 -55.51
C LYS A 6 -14.43 36.67 -54.14
N ASN A 7 -15.36 36.07 -53.39
CA ASN A 7 -15.79 36.59 -52.10
C ASN A 7 -14.82 36.19 -50.98
N TYR A 8 -13.99 37.14 -50.55
CA TYR A 8 -13.01 36.95 -49.48
C TYR A 8 -13.64 36.45 -48.16
N GLY A 9 -14.86 36.91 -47.84
CA GLY A 9 -15.59 36.48 -46.64
C GLY A 9 -15.99 34.99 -46.67
N PHE A 10 -16.30 34.46 -47.86
CA PHE A 10 -16.59 33.04 -48.04
C PHE A 10 -15.35 32.19 -47.75
N TRP A 11 -14.20 32.52 -48.35
CA TRP A 11 -12.95 31.81 -48.13
C TRP A 11 -12.47 31.90 -46.67
N LEU A 12 -12.60 33.07 -46.04
CA LEU A 12 -12.29 33.25 -44.62
C LEU A 12 -13.15 32.34 -43.72
N SER A 13 -14.45 32.22 -44.02
CA SER A 13 -15.36 31.32 -43.29
C SER A 13 -14.95 29.86 -43.48
N VAL A 14 -14.65 29.43 -44.72
CA VAL A 14 -14.18 28.06 -45.01
C VAL A 14 -12.89 27.75 -44.25
N ILE A 15 -11.91 28.66 -44.26
CA ILE A 15 -10.65 28.50 -43.52
C ILE A 15 -10.91 28.40 -42.01
N THR A 16 -11.82 29.22 -41.48
CA THR A 16 -12.18 29.21 -40.06
C THR A 16 -12.83 27.89 -39.65
N VAL A 17 -13.74 27.36 -40.46
CA VAL A 17 -14.38 26.06 -40.22
C VAL A 17 -13.35 24.93 -40.26
N LEU A 18 -12.45 24.93 -41.25
CA LEU A 18 -11.38 23.94 -41.33
C LEU A 18 -10.43 24.01 -40.12
N ALA A 19 -10.05 25.21 -39.71
CA ALA A 19 -9.22 25.43 -38.53
C ALA A 19 -9.90 24.91 -37.25
N ALA A 20 -11.22 25.13 -37.10
CA ALA A 20 -11.99 24.62 -35.97
C ALA A 20 -12.04 23.09 -35.94
N VAL A 21 -12.28 22.42 -37.09
CA VAL A 21 -12.27 20.96 -37.19
C VAL A 21 -10.91 20.38 -36.81
N ILE A 22 -9.82 20.99 -37.28
CA ILE A 22 -8.45 20.57 -36.92
C ILE A 22 -8.20 20.74 -35.42
N ALA A 23 -8.63 21.86 -34.82
CA ALA A 23 -8.48 22.11 -33.40
C ALA A 23 -9.22 21.06 -32.54
N LEU A 24 -10.45 20.68 -32.94
CA LEU A 24 -11.21 19.62 -32.27
C LEU A 24 -10.49 18.26 -32.34
N PHE A 25 -9.92 17.92 -33.50
CA PHE A 25 -9.16 16.69 -33.65
C PHE A 25 -7.90 16.67 -32.76
N GLN A 26 -7.18 17.79 -32.69
CA GLN A 26 -6.03 17.94 -31.80
C GLN A 26 -6.43 17.82 -30.33
N SER A 27 -7.53 18.47 -29.92
CA SER A 27 -8.05 18.40 -28.55
C SER A 27 -8.42 16.96 -28.17
N HIS A 28 -9.14 16.24 -29.03
CA HIS A 28 -9.50 14.84 -28.78
C HIS A 28 -8.26 13.95 -28.64
N LYS A 29 -7.24 14.15 -29.49
CA LYS A 29 -5.96 13.45 -29.38
C LYS A 29 -5.24 13.77 -28.07
N GLN A 30 -5.24 15.03 -27.65
CA GLN A 30 -4.61 15.48 -26.41
C GLN A 30 -5.27 14.87 -25.18
N VAL A 31 -6.61 14.84 -25.10
CA VAL A 31 -7.36 14.19 -24.01
C VAL A 31 -7.01 12.71 -23.93
N LYS A 32 -6.94 12.01 -25.08
CA LYS A 32 -6.55 10.59 -25.11
C LYS A 32 -5.13 10.36 -24.57
N ILE A 33 -4.17 11.23 -24.94
CA ILE A 33 -2.79 11.17 -24.45
C ILE A 33 -2.73 11.46 -22.95
N SER A 34 -3.42 12.50 -22.49
CA SER A 34 -3.49 12.87 -21.08
C SER A 34 -4.06 11.75 -20.21
N ASN A 35 -5.15 11.10 -20.64
CA ASN A 35 -5.72 9.96 -19.93
C ASN A 35 -4.75 8.77 -19.84
N ARG A 36 -3.95 8.54 -20.89
CA ARG A 36 -2.92 7.50 -20.92
C ARG A 36 -1.78 7.81 -19.95
N GLN A 37 -1.32 9.05 -19.90
CA GLN A 37 -0.31 9.51 -18.94
C GLN A 37 -0.82 9.38 -17.50
N ALA A 38 -2.04 9.83 -17.21
CA ALA A 38 -2.65 9.69 -15.89
C ALA A 38 -2.73 8.23 -15.42
N LEU A 39 -3.06 7.29 -16.32
CA LEU A 39 -3.06 5.86 -16.00
C LEU A 39 -1.63 5.33 -15.75
N LEU A 40 -0.65 5.77 -16.54
CA LEU A 40 0.75 5.39 -16.39
C LEU A 40 1.30 5.86 -15.03
N ASP A 41 1.07 7.12 -14.66
CA ASP A 41 1.52 7.70 -13.40
C ASP A 41 0.91 6.94 -12.20
N ARG A 42 -0.40 6.65 -12.25
CA ARG A 42 -1.06 5.85 -11.21
C ARG A 42 -0.44 4.46 -11.06
N ARG A 43 -0.18 3.77 -12.19
CA ARG A 43 0.45 2.44 -12.17
C ARG A 43 1.88 2.48 -11.62
N ILE A 44 2.67 3.49 -12.01
CA ILE A 44 4.01 3.70 -11.45
C ILE A 44 3.93 3.91 -9.94
N ASN A 45 3.04 4.79 -9.48
CA ASN A 45 2.88 5.09 -8.05
C ASN A 45 2.50 3.86 -7.24
N LYS A 46 1.52 3.06 -7.69
CA LYS A 46 1.17 1.81 -7.01
C LYS A 46 2.33 0.81 -7.02
N PHE A 47 3.06 0.70 -8.13
CA PHE A 47 4.22 -0.19 -8.23
C PHE A 47 5.36 0.21 -7.28
N LEU A 48 5.63 1.51 -7.13
CA LEU A 48 6.63 2.01 -6.19
C LEU A 48 6.23 1.71 -4.74
N LEU A 49 4.98 1.96 -4.36
CA LEU A 49 4.47 1.56 -3.04
C LEU A 49 4.71 0.06 -2.78
N PHE A 50 4.33 -0.80 -3.71
CA PHE A 50 4.55 -2.25 -3.58
C PHE A 50 6.03 -2.60 -3.45
N LYS A 51 6.90 -1.92 -4.18
CA LYS A 51 8.35 -2.12 -4.11
C LYS A 51 8.92 -1.74 -2.75
N ASP A 52 8.48 -0.62 -2.19
CA ASP A 52 8.91 -0.18 -0.86
C ASP A 52 8.48 -1.18 0.22
N LEU A 53 7.22 -1.64 0.17
CA LEU A 53 6.72 -2.65 1.11
C LEU A 53 7.45 -3.98 0.98
N LEU A 54 7.73 -4.44 -0.25
CA LEU A 54 8.51 -5.66 -0.48
C LEU A 54 9.93 -5.53 0.07
N ALA A 55 10.58 -4.39 -0.17
CA ALA A 55 11.93 -4.14 0.32
C ALA A 55 11.96 -4.12 1.85
N ASN A 56 11.02 -3.42 2.49
CA ASN A 56 10.90 -3.39 3.95
C ASN A 56 10.68 -4.79 4.53
N TYR A 57 9.80 -5.59 3.93
CA TYR A 57 9.60 -6.98 4.34
C TYR A 57 10.88 -7.82 4.17
N SER A 58 11.50 -7.76 2.99
CA SER A 58 12.70 -8.53 2.67
C SER A 58 13.85 -8.22 3.63
N ASN A 59 14.01 -6.96 4.01
CA ASN A 59 15.07 -6.51 4.90
C ASN A 59 14.80 -6.83 6.37
N SER A 60 13.55 -7.12 6.73
CA SER A 60 13.13 -7.35 8.12
C SER A 60 12.69 -8.79 8.41
N ILE A 61 12.70 -9.70 7.42
CA ILE A 61 12.13 -11.04 7.57
C ILE A 61 12.77 -11.84 8.71
N THR A 62 14.09 -11.78 8.87
CA THR A 62 14.80 -12.50 9.96
C THR A 62 14.42 -11.93 11.31
N LEU A 63 14.41 -10.60 11.44
CA LEU A 63 13.97 -9.91 12.65
C LEU A 63 12.50 -10.21 12.94
N LEU A 64 11.64 -10.24 11.93
CA LEU A 64 10.23 -10.55 12.06
C LEU A 64 10.02 -11.98 12.59
N GLU A 65 10.79 -12.95 12.09
CA GLU A 65 10.71 -14.33 12.57
C GLU A 65 11.17 -14.47 14.03
N GLU A 66 12.30 -13.85 14.40
CA GLU A 66 12.79 -13.85 15.78
C GLU A 66 11.82 -13.14 16.74
N SER A 67 11.31 -11.99 16.31
CA SER A 67 10.42 -11.13 17.11
C SER A 67 9.02 -11.73 17.30
N ILE A 68 8.53 -12.49 16.32
CA ILE A 68 7.29 -13.25 16.46
C ILE A 68 7.44 -14.38 17.49
N LEU A 69 8.63 -15.00 17.57
CA LEU A 69 8.93 -16.01 18.59
C LEU A 69 9.04 -15.41 20.00
N SER A 70 9.58 -14.20 20.12
CA SER A 70 9.66 -13.47 21.40
C SER A 70 8.44 -12.59 21.71
N GLN A 71 7.49 -12.53 20.78
CA GLN A 71 6.27 -11.71 20.80
C GLN A 71 6.49 -10.20 21.01
N ASP A 72 7.73 -9.72 20.87
CA ASP A 72 8.05 -8.29 20.81
C ASP A 72 7.78 -7.79 19.39
N VAL A 73 6.95 -6.76 19.25
CA VAL A 73 6.48 -6.28 17.95
C VAL A 73 6.97 -4.86 17.63
N GLU A 74 7.63 -4.17 18.56
CA GLU A 74 7.98 -2.76 18.34
C GLU A 74 9.08 -2.61 17.29
N PHE A 75 10.21 -3.29 17.49
CA PHE A 75 11.34 -3.27 16.56
C PHE A 75 10.99 -3.74 15.14
N PRO A 76 10.42 -4.94 14.93
CA PRO A 76 10.04 -5.37 13.58
C PRO A 76 9.05 -4.39 12.92
N PHE A 77 8.15 -3.75 13.68
CA PHE A 77 7.22 -2.78 13.13
C PHE A 77 7.92 -1.52 12.61
N ILE A 78 8.93 -1.02 13.33
CA ILE A 78 9.74 0.11 12.87
C ILE A 78 10.37 -0.19 11.50
N TYR A 79 10.94 -1.38 11.31
CA TYR A 79 11.52 -1.76 10.03
C TYR A 79 10.48 -1.95 8.92
N LEU A 80 9.33 -2.55 9.24
CA LEU A 80 8.24 -2.72 8.27
C LEU A 80 7.64 -1.37 7.84
N THR A 81 7.77 -0.33 8.64
CA THR A 81 7.16 0.98 8.37
C THR A 81 8.17 2.03 7.91
N ASN A 82 9.42 1.64 7.69
CA ASN A 82 10.50 2.50 7.25
C ASN A 82 10.42 2.86 5.75
N CYS A 83 9.32 3.46 5.31
CA CYS A 83 9.15 3.99 3.96
C CYS A 83 8.28 5.25 3.98
N SER A 84 8.41 6.09 2.94
CA SER A 84 7.68 7.36 2.83
C SER A 84 6.16 7.21 2.92
N SER A 85 5.62 6.11 2.37
CA SER A 85 4.17 5.85 2.40
C SER A 85 3.65 5.59 3.81
N LEU A 86 4.51 5.10 4.71
CA LEU A 86 4.22 4.74 6.10
C LEU A 86 5.00 5.59 7.10
N GLU A 87 5.43 6.78 6.69
CA GLU A 87 6.22 7.68 7.54
C GLU A 87 5.48 7.97 8.86
N MET A 88 6.24 8.09 9.95
CA MET A 88 5.77 8.44 11.29
C MET A 88 4.86 7.42 12.00
N ILE A 89 4.32 6.39 11.32
CA ILE A 89 3.37 5.48 11.97
C ILE A 89 3.99 4.62 13.08
N ALA A 90 5.33 4.50 13.11
CA ALA A 90 6.05 3.82 14.19
C ALA A 90 5.75 4.40 15.59
N ASN A 91 5.37 5.67 15.69
CA ASN A 91 5.02 6.31 16.96
C ASN A 91 3.80 5.66 17.64
N VAL A 92 2.91 5.01 16.88
CA VAL A 92 1.80 4.24 17.43
C VAL A 92 2.27 3.10 18.33
N MET A 93 3.50 2.61 18.17
CA MET A 93 4.03 1.57 19.06
C MET A 93 4.45 2.09 20.42
N LYS A 94 4.86 3.36 20.49
CA LYS A 94 5.22 4.02 21.75
C LYS A 94 3.97 4.38 22.56
N ASN A 95 2.96 4.90 21.88
CA ASN A 95 1.72 5.37 22.51
C ASN A 95 0.47 4.73 21.85
N PRO A 96 0.27 3.41 21.97
CA PRO A 96 -0.72 2.68 21.18
C PRO A 96 -2.19 3.01 21.50
N LEU A 97 -2.44 3.64 22.65
CA LEU A 97 -3.76 4.13 23.08
C LEU A 97 -3.98 5.62 22.82
N SER A 98 -2.96 6.36 22.34
CA SER A 98 -3.12 7.76 21.95
C SER A 98 -4.12 7.88 20.81
N HIS A 99 -5.11 8.75 20.97
CA HIS A 99 -6.10 9.02 19.93
C HIS A 99 -5.47 9.52 18.63
N GLU A 100 -4.48 10.41 18.73
CA GLU A 100 -3.79 11.00 17.58
C GLU A 100 -3.03 9.93 16.79
N GLU A 101 -2.14 9.19 17.46
CA GLU A 101 -1.32 8.16 16.84
C GLU A 101 -2.16 7.02 16.25
N LYS A 102 -3.21 6.61 16.98
CA LYS A 102 -4.14 5.59 16.49
C LYS A 102 -4.88 6.05 15.24
N ASN A 103 -5.40 7.27 15.21
CA ASN A 103 -6.11 7.79 14.05
C ASN A 103 -5.19 7.89 12.83
N PHE A 104 -3.95 8.35 13.04
CA PHE A 104 -2.96 8.42 11.98
C PHE A 104 -2.60 7.03 11.43
N PHE A 105 -2.35 6.07 12.31
CA PHE A 105 -2.10 4.67 11.94
C PHE A 105 -3.28 4.05 11.16
N LEU A 106 -4.52 4.26 11.61
CA LEU A 106 -5.72 3.75 10.93
C LEU A 106 -5.90 4.38 9.55
N THR A 107 -5.66 5.68 9.42
CA THR A 107 -5.69 6.38 8.12
C THR A 107 -4.70 5.75 7.14
N LYS A 108 -3.48 5.45 7.59
CA LYS A 108 -2.45 4.79 6.78
C LYS A 108 -2.83 3.37 6.39
N CYS A 109 -3.48 2.62 7.28
CA CYS A 109 -4.06 1.31 6.95
C CYS A 109 -5.14 1.41 5.86
N GLU A 110 -6.01 2.42 5.92
CA GLU A 110 -7.02 2.66 4.89
C GLU A 110 -6.40 3.07 3.55
N GLU A 111 -5.31 3.85 3.56
CA GLU A 111 -4.56 4.22 2.35
C GLU A 111 -3.95 2.98 1.66
N LEU A 112 -3.42 2.03 2.43
CA LEU A 112 -2.95 0.74 1.91
C LEU A 112 -4.09 -0.06 1.29
N GLU A 113 -5.24 -0.14 1.96
CA GLU A 113 -6.41 -0.85 1.44
C GLU A 113 -6.95 -0.24 0.15
N LYS A 114 -7.09 1.09 0.11
CA LYS A 114 -7.46 1.84 -1.11
C LYS A 114 -6.46 1.58 -2.23
N SER A 115 -5.16 1.52 -1.91
CA SER A 115 -4.10 1.22 -2.89
C SER A 115 -4.19 -0.20 -3.45
N ALA A 116 -4.51 -1.19 -2.62
CA ALA A 116 -4.74 -2.56 -3.09
C ALA A 116 -5.94 -2.66 -4.03
N ILE A 117 -7.07 -2.05 -3.68
CA ILE A 117 -8.25 -1.97 -4.56
C ILE A 117 -7.89 -1.28 -5.88
N GLU A 118 -7.16 -0.17 -5.81
CA GLU A 118 -6.74 0.55 -7.00
C GLU A 118 -5.83 -0.30 -7.91
N VAL A 119 -4.93 -1.11 -7.36
CA VAL A 119 -4.10 -2.06 -8.14
C VAL A 119 -4.98 -3.01 -8.95
N GLU A 120 -6.02 -3.57 -8.35
CA GLU A 120 -6.96 -4.47 -9.06
C GLU A 120 -7.72 -3.77 -10.19
N LEU A 121 -7.98 -2.46 -10.06
CA LEU A 121 -8.69 -1.68 -11.07
C LEU A 121 -7.78 -1.24 -12.23
N ILE A 122 -6.55 -0.82 -11.93
CA ILE A 122 -5.68 -0.20 -12.94
C ILE A 122 -4.79 -1.21 -13.67
N PHE A 123 -4.52 -2.39 -13.09
CA PHE A 123 -3.75 -3.46 -13.74
C PHE A 123 -4.69 -4.55 -14.27
N LYS A 124 -4.45 -5.00 -15.50
CA LYS A 124 -5.32 -5.98 -16.17
C LYS A 124 -4.84 -7.42 -15.97
N SER A 125 -3.57 -7.61 -15.64
CA SER A 125 -3.00 -8.94 -15.48
C SER A 125 -3.51 -9.64 -14.23
N SER A 126 -3.74 -10.95 -14.30
CA SER A 126 -4.05 -11.76 -13.10
C SER A 126 -2.92 -11.76 -12.08
N VAL A 127 -1.70 -11.37 -12.50
CA VAL A 127 -0.50 -11.28 -11.68
C VAL A 127 -0.55 -10.08 -10.73
N SER A 128 -1.30 -9.02 -11.04
CA SER A 128 -1.48 -7.88 -10.13
C SER A 128 -2.25 -8.23 -8.86
N LYS A 129 -3.00 -9.34 -8.86
CA LYS A 129 -3.68 -9.86 -7.67
C LYS A 129 -2.70 -10.17 -6.54
N TYR A 130 -1.54 -10.74 -6.85
CA TYR A 130 -0.50 -11.00 -5.84
C TYR A 130 0.04 -9.70 -5.22
N MET A 131 0.14 -8.63 -6.01
CA MET A 131 0.54 -7.30 -5.55
C MET A 131 -0.52 -6.69 -4.63
N ALA A 132 -1.80 -6.72 -5.03
CA ALA A 132 -2.90 -6.23 -4.21
C ALA A 132 -3.04 -7.02 -2.90
N GLU A 133 -2.99 -8.35 -2.99
CA GLU A 133 -3.07 -9.24 -1.84
C GLU A 133 -1.90 -9.00 -0.87
N PHE A 134 -0.69 -8.77 -1.37
CA PHE A 134 0.47 -8.48 -0.54
C PHE A 134 0.27 -7.21 0.26
N ILE A 135 -0.22 -6.13 -0.37
CA ILE A 135 -0.52 -4.87 0.33
C ILE A 135 -1.57 -5.10 1.44
N ILE A 136 -2.61 -5.89 1.18
CA ILE A 136 -3.65 -6.20 2.17
C ILE A 136 -3.10 -7.04 3.34
N VAL A 137 -2.32 -8.07 3.07
CA VAL A 137 -1.73 -8.91 4.13
C VAL A 137 -0.71 -8.12 4.93
N TYR A 138 0.06 -7.24 4.29
CA TYR A 138 0.98 -6.31 4.95
C TYR A 138 0.24 -5.40 5.94
N LYS A 139 -0.84 -4.73 5.50
CA LYS A 139 -1.73 -3.96 6.37
C LYS A 139 -2.21 -4.79 7.55
N LYS A 140 -2.70 -6.02 7.32
CA LYS A 140 -3.20 -6.89 8.38
C LYS A 140 -2.11 -7.22 9.40
N LEU A 141 -0.87 -7.43 8.96
CA LEU A 141 0.26 -7.70 9.85
C LEU A 141 0.52 -6.49 10.75
N LEU A 142 0.58 -5.28 10.18
CA LEU A 142 0.73 -4.04 10.94
C LEU A 142 -0.38 -3.89 12.00
N GLN A 143 -1.63 -4.21 11.66
CA GLN A 143 -2.76 -4.18 12.60
C GLN A 143 -2.64 -5.25 13.70
N ALA A 144 -2.18 -6.45 13.38
CA ALA A 144 -1.94 -7.51 14.35
C ALA A 144 -0.84 -7.10 15.34
N MET A 145 0.25 -6.51 14.84
CA MET A 145 1.34 -5.97 15.66
C MET A 145 0.86 -4.85 16.57
N HIS A 146 0.03 -3.91 16.08
CA HIS A 146 -0.50 -2.83 16.91
C HIS A 146 -1.37 -3.35 18.06
N ARG A 147 -2.25 -4.34 17.78
CA ARG A 147 -3.06 -4.99 18.82
C ARG A 147 -2.20 -5.75 19.83
N GLN A 148 -1.12 -6.38 19.38
CA GLN A 148 -0.16 -7.04 20.25
C GLN A 148 0.57 -6.03 21.14
N GLN A 149 0.93 -4.86 20.63
CA GLN A 149 1.55 -3.82 21.44
C GLN A 149 0.60 -3.27 22.52
N ILE A 150 -0.69 -3.10 22.20
CA ILE A 150 -1.71 -2.75 23.21
C ILE A 150 -1.75 -3.81 24.32
N ALA A 151 -1.65 -5.09 23.97
CA ALA A 151 -1.60 -6.20 24.91
C ALA A 151 -0.44 -6.10 25.89
N LEU A 152 0.75 -5.92 25.34
CA LEU A 152 1.99 -5.87 26.09
C LEU A 152 1.97 -4.69 27.07
N ASN A 153 1.49 -3.53 26.64
CA ASN A 153 1.38 -2.36 27.51
C ASN A 153 0.34 -2.58 28.62
N GLY A 154 -0.83 -3.11 28.30
CA GLY A 154 -1.85 -3.42 29.30
C GLY A 154 -1.38 -4.42 30.35
N LEU A 155 -0.57 -5.43 29.97
CA LEU A 155 0.02 -6.36 30.94
C LEU A 155 1.10 -5.70 31.81
N LYS A 156 1.93 -4.83 31.24
CA LYS A 156 2.95 -4.08 32.00
C LYS A 156 2.28 -3.19 33.05
N ASP A 157 1.31 -2.38 32.67
CA ASP A 157 0.63 -1.44 33.56
C ASP A 157 -0.06 -2.15 34.75
N ASN A 158 -0.75 -3.27 34.49
CA ASN A 158 -1.42 -4.04 35.55
C ASN A 158 -0.45 -4.78 36.49
N ASN A 159 0.75 -5.13 36.02
CA ASN A 159 1.75 -5.85 36.82
C ASN A 159 2.59 -4.92 37.72
N PHE A 160 2.63 -3.61 37.44
CA PHE A 160 3.29 -2.63 38.30
C PHE A 160 2.39 -2.14 39.46
N ASP A 161 1.07 -2.20 39.31
CA ASP A 161 0.12 -1.66 40.30
C ASP A 161 -0.39 -2.67 41.34
N GLN A 162 -0.14 -3.99 41.19
CA GLN A 162 -0.54 -4.99 42.17
C GLN A 162 0.65 -5.79 42.73
N LYS A 163 0.67 -5.92 44.06
CA LYS A 163 1.63 -6.66 44.92
C LYS A 163 1.94 -8.13 44.55
N SER A 164 1.50 -8.65 43.41
CA SER A 164 1.92 -9.97 42.92
C SER A 164 2.76 -9.80 41.66
N CYS A 165 4.06 -10.04 41.78
CA CYS A 165 4.91 -10.27 40.62
C CYS A 165 4.33 -11.47 39.86
N MET A 166 3.67 -11.22 38.71
CA MET A 166 3.22 -12.30 37.83
C MET A 166 4.44 -13.13 37.44
N SER A 167 4.37 -14.46 37.59
CA SER A 167 5.45 -15.33 37.16
C SER A 167 5.67 -15.19 35.65
N LEU A 168 6.93 -15.28 35.24
CA LEU A 168 7.34 -15.15 33.84
C LEU A 168 6.56 -16.10 32.91
N ASP A 169 6.28 -17.32 33.38
CA ASP A 169 5.53 -18.32 32.63
C ASP A 169 4.08 -17.87 32.32
N ILE A 170 3.38 -17.28 33.30
CA ILE A 170 1.99 -16.80 33.12
C ILE A 170 1.97 -15.59 32.19
N PHE A 171 2.99 -14.74 32.28
CA PHE A 171 3.14 -13.61 31.37
C PHE A 171 3.33 -14.09 29.93
N GLN A 172 4.23 -15.06 29.71
CA GLN A 172 4.50 -15.62 28.38
C GLN A 172 3.27 -16.32 27.80
N GLU A 173 2.55 -17.11 28.58
CA GLU A 173 1.32 -17.77 28.16
C GLU A 173 0.27 -16.74 27.70
N LYS A 174 0.02 -15.71 28.50
CA LYS A 174 -0.93 -14.64 28.12
C LYS A 174 -0.50 -13.88 26.87
N VAL A 175 0.79 -13.58 26.73
CA VAL A 175 1.31 -12.88 25.56
C VAL A 175 1.13 -13.72 24.29
N HIS A 176 1.35 -15.03 24.40
CA HIS A 176 1.13 -15.99 23.31
C HIS A 176 -0.36 -16.09 22.93
N ASP A 177 -1.26 -16.25 23.89
CA ASP A 177 -2.71 -16.29 23.66
C ASP A 177 -3.21 -15.05 22.90
N TRP A 178 -2.68 -13.88 23.27
CA TRP A 178 -3.04 -12.64 22.58
C TRP A 178 -2.46 -12.59 21.17
N ALA A 179 -1.26 -13.08 20.95
CA ALA A 179 -0.67 -13.16 19.61
C ALA A 179 -1.50 -14.07 18.68
N GLU A 180 -2.00 -15.20 19.19
CA GLU A 180 -2.94 -16.06 18.47
C GLU A 180 -4.26 -15.35 18.17
N LYS A 181 -4.90 -14.76 19.21
CA LYS A 181 -6.17 -14.03 19.07
C LYS A 181 -6.07 -12.85 18.10
N ASN A 182 -4.92 -12.17 18.08
CA ASN A 182 -4.62 -11.06 17.19
C ASN A 182 -4.25 -11.50 15.77
N LYS A 183 -4.16 -12.81 15.51
CA LYS A 183 -3.75 -13.41 14.24
C LYS A 183 -2.33 -13.02 13.81
N LEU A 184 -1.43 -12.74 14.76
CA LEU A 184 -0.06 -12.31 14.48
C LEU A 184 0.69 -13.40 13.69
N TYR A 185 0.67 -14.63 14.21
CA TYR A 185 1.32 -15.78 13.59
C TYR A 185 0.75 -16.11 12.20
N GLU A 186 -0.59 -16.22 12.09
CA GLU A 186 -1.29 -16.51 10.84
C GLU A 186 -0.95 -15.49 9.75
N THR A 187 -0.98 -14.20 10.11
CA THR A 187 -0.78 -13.12 9.13
C THR A 187 0.68 -13.05 8.68
N ALA A 188 1.63 -13.25 9.60
CA ALA A 188 3.04 -13.25 9.25
C ALA A 188 3.42 -14.43 8.35
N ASP A 189 2.92 -15.63 8.63
CA ASP A 189 3.13 -16.81 7.78
C ASP A 189 2.48 -16.63 6.40
N THR A 190 1.29 -16.04 6.36
CA THR A 190 0.62 -15.69 5.10
C THR A 190 1.46 -14.71 4.28
N LEU A 191 2.00 -13.67 4.91
CA LEU A 191 2.84 -12.68 4.23
C LEU A 191 4.12 -13.32 3.68
N LYS A 192 4.74 -14.22 4.45
CA LYS A 192 5.93 -14.99 4.05
C LYS A 192 5.67 -15.84 2.82
N LYS A 193 4.61 -16.64 2.84
CA LYS A 193 4.20 -17.47 1.69
C LYS A 193 3.93 -16.62 0.46
N LEU A 194 3.27 -15.47 0.64
CA LEU A 194 2.96 -14.57 -0.46
C LEU A 194 4.20 -13.89 -1.05
N TYR A 195 5.15 -13.49 -0.20
CA TYR A 195 6.45 -12.98 -0.64
C TYR A 195 7.22 -14.02 -1.47
N GLN A 196 7.25 -15.28 -1.02
CA GLN A 196 7.86 -16.38 -1.78
C GLN A 196 7.19 -16.55 -3.15
N LEU A 197 5.85 -16.60 -3.18
CA LEU A 197 5.08 -16.69 -4.43
C LEU A 197 5.33 -15.50 -5.38
N ILE A 198 5.51 -14.31 -4.85
CA ILE A 198 5.84 -13.10 -5.63
C ILE A 198 7.17 -13.25 -6.34
N ASN A 199 8.18 -13.78 -5.64
CA ASN A 199 9.50 -14.03 -6.19
C ASN A 199 9.46 -15.16 -7.23
N ASP A 200 8.88 -16.30 -6.88
CA ASP A 200 8.80 -17.49 -7.74
C ASP A 200 8.06 -17.21 -9.06
N ARG A 201 7.03 -16.37 -9.01
CA ARG A 201 6.23 -16.00 -10.19
C ARG A 201 6.79 -14.81 -10.97
N GLU A 202 7.93 -14.25 -10.54
CA GLU A 202 8.52 -13.02 -11.08
C GLU A 202 7.49 -11.88 -11.21
N VAL A 203 6.63 -11.70 -10.19
CA VAL A 203 5.50 -10.74 -10.22
C VAL A 203 5.98 -9.34 -10.55
N GLU A 204 7.05 -8.88 -9.92
CA GLU A 204 7.62 -7.56 -10.15
C GLU A 204 7.97 -7.33 -11.63
N LYS A 205 8.70 -8.28 -12.22
CA LYS A 205 9.14 -8.21 -13.62
C LYS A 205 7.96 -8.17 -14.58
N LYS A 206 6.90 -8.93 -14.29
CA LYS A 206 5.67 -8.97 -15.10
C LYS A 206 4.89 -7.66 -14.99
N ILE A 207 4.76 -7.09 -13.79
CA ILE A 207 4.11 -5.78 -13.60
C ILE A 207 4.91 -4.68 -14.28
N ARG A 208 6.24 -4.67 -14.16
CA ARG A 208 7.10 -3.69 -14.82
C ARG A 208 6.96 -3.73 -16.36
N LYS A 209 6.83 -4.93 -16.93
CA LYS A 209 6.49 -5.09 -18.36
C LYS A 209 5.11 -4.50 -18.69
N GLU A 210 4.09 -4.76 -17.88
CA GLU A 210 2.74 -4.20 -18.10
C GLU A 210 2.73 -2.66 -18.08
N ILE A 211 3.54 -2.03 -17.21
CA ILE A 211 3.69 -0.57 -17.16
C ILE A 211 4.32 -0.04 -18.46
N SER A 212 5.34 -0.73 -18.98
CA SER A 212 6.05 -0.31 -20.21
C SER A 212 5.23 -0.45 -21.50
N LEU A 213 4.16 -1.25 -21.47
CA LEU A 213 3.32 -1.55 -22.64
C LEU A 213 2.20 -0.53 -22.85
N ILE A 214 2.06 0.47 -21.96
CA ILE A 214 1.03 1.50 -22.09
C ILE A 214 1.34 2.40 -23.23
#